data_AF-A0A372NA39-F1
#
_entry.id   AF-A0A372NA39-F1
#
_cell.length_a   1.000
_cell.length_b   1.000
_cell.length_c   1.000
_cell.angle_alpha   90.00
_cell.angle_beta   90.00
_cell.angle_gamma   90.00
#
_symmetry.space_group_name_H-M   'P 1'
#
loop_
_entity.id
_entity.type
_entity.pdbx_description
1 polymer ?
#
loop_
_entity_poly.entity_id
_entity_poly.type
_entity_poly.pdbx_seq_one_letter_code
_entity_poly.pdbx_strand_id
1 'polypeptide(L)'
;MTIKLLTAIAALASALISSPAGAADELSTLVDVLATTAARIRSVSESCNIAVDPLLEDQVFETLMVVPDINMSDVISQFVQRRRAEVVLRGGRCYPEDHDSLATLDSIYKSEATSLKQLVAKKFGD
;
A
#
# COMPACT_ATOMS: atom_id res chain seq x y z
N MET A 1 -48.83 35.10 -12.71
CA MET A 1 -48.84 34.72 -11.28
C MET A 1 -49.32 33.29 -11.18
N THR A 2 -48.38 32.34 -11.04
CA THR A 2 -48.64 30.93 -10.71
C THR A 2 -47.34 30.39 -10.11
N ILE A 3 -47.18 30.58 -8.81
CA ILE A 3 -46.17 29.90 -8.00
C ILE A 3 -46.86 28.66 -7.46
N LYS A 4 -46.44 27.49 -7.94
CA LYS A 4 -46.62 26.19 -7.29
C LYS A 4 -45.78 25.19 -8.08
N LEU A 5 -44.86 24.52 -7.38
CA LEU A 5 -44.57 23.08 -7.47
C LEU A 5 -43.07 22.77 -7.30
N LEU A 6 -42.42 23.21 -6.21
CA LEU A 6 -41.06 22.76 -5.88
C LEU A 6 -40.87 22.63 -4.37
N THR A 7 -41.62 21.73 -3.73
CA THR A 7 -41.40 21.37 -2.30
C THR A 7 -41.66 19.89 -2.05
N ALA A 8 -41.08 18.99 -2.85
CA ALA A 8 -41.23 17.55 -2.63
C ALA A 8 -40.03 16.68 -3.07
N ILE A 9 -38.80 17.20 -3.18
CA ILE A 9 -37.63 16.38 -3.59
C ILE A 9 -36.44 16.50 -2.62
N ALA A 10 -36.59 17.20 -1.48
CA ALA A 10 -35.47 17.40 -0.54
C ALA A 10 -35.24 16.27 0.47
N ALA A 11 -36.03 15.18 0.45
CA ALA A 11 -35.98 14.15 1.49
C ALA A 11 -35.27 12.84 1.09
N LEU A 12 -34.82 12.68 -0.16
CA LEU A 12 -34.18 11.44 -0.63
C LEU A 12 -32.65 11.48 -0.68
N ALA A 13 -32.01 12.59 -0.32
CA ALA A 13 -30.54 12.73 -0.37
C ALA A 13 -29.83 12.32 0.94
N SER A 14 -30.56 11.95 2.00
CA SER A 14 -29.97 11.58 3.29
C SER A 14 -29.62 10.10 3.42
N ALA A 15 -29.90 9.29 2.39
CA ALA A 15 -29.43 7.92 2.30
C ALA A 15 -28.11 7.84 1.54
N LEU A 16 -27.19 8.80 1.77
CA LEU A 16 -25.78 8.60 1.45
C LEU A 16 -25.29 7.46 2.33
N ILE A 17 -25.37 6.29 1.71
CA ILE A 17 -24.86 5.00 2.12
C ILE A 17 -23.48 5.24 2.73
N SER A 18 -23.44 5.29 4.07
CA SER A 18 -22.24 5.04 4.84
C SER A 18 -21.85 3.59 4.56
N SER A 19 -21.16 3.39 3.44
CA SER A 19 -20.51 2.12 3.15
C SER A 19 -19.51 1.88 4.28
N PRO A 20 -19.52 0.73 4.96
CA PRO A 20 -18.47 0.44 5.90
C PRO A 20 -17.17 0.40 5.10
N ALA A 21 -16.30 1.39 5.30
CA ALA A 21 -14.95 1.47 4.74
C ALA A 21 -14.02 0.35 5.27
N GLY A 22 -14.57 -0.76 5.78
CA GLY A 22 -13.86 -1.81 6.48
C GLY A 22 -13.75 -3.05 5.61
N ALA A 23 -12.68 -3.14 4.81
CA ALA A 23 -11.99 -4.39 4.45
C ALA A 23 -11.04 -4.19 3.26
N ALA A 24 -11.50 -3.50 2.20
CA ALA A 24 -10.66 -3.15 1.04
C ALA A 24 -9.62 -2.07 1.40
N ASP A 25 -9.99 -1.16 2.31
CA ASP A 25 -9.14 -0.07 2.81
C ASP A 25 -7.90 -0.61 3.54
N GLU A 26 -8.06 -1.66 4.35
CA GLU A 26 -6.98 -2.26 5.12
C GLU A 26 -5.98 -3.03 4.25
N LEU A 27 -6.47 -3.78 3.26
CA LEU A 27 -5.61 -4.48 2.30
C LEU A 27 -4.82 -3.47 1.47
N SER A 28 -5.50 -2.46 0.90
CA SER A 28 -4.87 -1.38 0.15
C SER A 28 -3.83 -0.63 0.98
N THR A 29 -4.13 -0.36 2.25
CA THR A 29 -3.22 0.32 3.17
C THR A 29 -1.96 -0.51 3.41
N LEU A 30 -2.08 -1.81 3.70
CA LEU A 30 -0.93 -2.69 3.90
C LEU A 30 -0.05 -2.77 2.66
N VAL A 31 -0.66 -2.90 1.48
CA VAL A 31 0.07 -2.90 0.21
C VAL A 31 0.80 -1.58 -0.01
N ASP A 32 0.20 -0.44 0.31
CA ASP A 32 0.85 0.85 0.18
C ASP A 32 2.02 1.07 1.13
N VAL A 33 1.88 0.62 2.39
CA VAL A 33 2.96 0.65 3.38
C VAL A 33 4.11 -0.24 2.93
N LEU A 34 3.82 -1.46 2.46
CA LEU A 34 4.82 -2.39 1.94
C LEU A 34 5.54 -1.82 0.71
N ALA A 35 4.80 -1.26 -0.25
CA ALA A 35 5.37 -0.64 -1.44
C ALA A 35 6.28 0.55 -1.10
N THR A 36 5.85 1.40 -0.17
CA THR A 36 6.64 2.55 0.30
C THR A 36 7.89 2.10 1.06
N THR A 37 7.76 1.09 1.93
CA THR A 37 8.87 0.59 2.74
C THR A 37 9.89 -0.14 1.86
N ALA A 38 9.45 -0.98 0.91
CA ALA A 38 10.33 -1.62 -0.07
C ALA A 38 11.09 -0.62 -0.94
N ALA A 39 10.40 0.44 -1.38
CA ALA A 39 11.02 1.54 -2.13
C ALA A 39 12.14 2.22 -1.32
N ARG A 40 11.90 2.47 -0.03
CA ARG A 40 12.90 3.04 0.89
C ARG A 40 14.09 2.12 1.12
N ILE A 41 13.84 0.84 1.40
CA ILE A 41 14.90 -0.16 1.56
C ILE A 41 15.80 -0.17 0.32
N ARG A 42 15.20 -0.30 -0.88
CA ARG A 42 15.96 -0.27 -2.14
C ARG A 42 16.74 1.02 -2.33
N SER A 43 16.10 2.17 -2.13
CA SER A 43 16.76 3.47 -2.34
C SER A 43 17.94 3.68 -1.39
N VAL A 44 17.79 3.32 -0.12
CA VAL A 44 18.87 3.44 0.87
C VAL A 44 19.99 2.45 0.54
N SER A 45 19.65 1.19 0.30
CA SER A 45 20.63 0.17 -0.05
C SER A 45 21.39 0.48 -1.33
N GLU A 46 20.72 0.97 -2.38
CA GLU A 46 21.37 1.43 -3.61
C GLU A 46 22.31 2.61 -3.34
N SER A 47 21.88 3.59 -2.55
CA SER A 47 22.69 4.77 -2.21
C SER A 47 23.94 4.41 -1.41
N CYS A 48 23.83 3.41 -0.53
CA CYS A 48 24.89 2.96 0.37
C CYS A 48 25.67 1.74 -0.16
N ASN A 49 25.37 1.27 -1.37
CA ASN A 49 25.95 0.08 -1.97
C ASN A 49 25.86 -1.18 -1.07
N ILE A 50 24.70 -1.36 -0.44
CA ILE A 50 24.35 -2.49 0.40
C ILE A 50 23.47 -3.44 -0.44
N ALA A 51 23.69 -4.75 -0.30
CA ALA A 51 22.86 -5.73 -0.99
C ALA A 51 21.41 -5.67 -0.48
N VAL A 52 20.45 -5.63 -1.40
CA VAL A 52 19.02 -5.78 -1.11
C VAL A 52 18.63 -7.24 -1.25
N ASP A 53 17.71 -7.71 -0.42
CA ASP A 53 17.05 -9.00 -0.62
C ASP A 53 16.35 -9.03 -2.00
N PRO A 54 16.75 -9.92 -2.92
CA PRO A 54 16.12 -10.01 -4.24
C PRO A 54 14.64 -10.39 -4.16
N LEU A 55 14.21 -11.07 -3.08
CA LEU A 55 12.84 -11.57 -2.90
C LEU A 55 11.94 -10.60 -2.12
N LEU A 56 12.42 -9.37 -1.87
CA LEU A 56 11.73 -8.40 -1.03
C LEU A 56 10.24 -8.27 -1.41
N GLU A 57 9.95 -7.99 -2.68
CA GLU A 57 8.59 -7.77 -3.17
C GLU A 57 7.84 -9.07 -3.50
N ASP A 58 8.57 -10.14 -3.80
CA ASP A 58 8.00 -11.42 -4.24
C ASP A 58 7.06 -12.00 -3.19
N GLN A 59 7.43 -11.92 -1.91
CA GLN A 59 6.57 -12.37 -0.81
C GLN A 59 5.20 -11.67 -0.79
N VAL A 60 5.17 -10.37 -1.13
CA VAL A 60 3.92 -9.59 -1.19
C VAL A 60 3.10 -10.03 -2.39
N PHE A 61 3.72 -10.18 -3.54
CA PHE A 61 3.03 -10.61 -4.75
C PHE A 61 2.45 -12.01 -4.61
N GLU A 62 3.22 -12.97 -4.10
CA GLU A 62 2.73 -14.34 -3.82
C GLU A 62 1.55 -14.34 -2.85
N THR A 63 1.62 -13.52 -1.79
CA THR A 63 0.52 -13.40 -0.82
C THR A 63 -0.74 -12.82 -1.46
N LEU A 64 -0.60 -11.86 -2.38
CA LEU A 64 -1.72 -11.22 -3.03
C LEU A 64 -2.34 -12.04 -4.16
N MET A 65 -1.59 -12.96 -4.78
CA MET A 65 -2.07 -13.80 -5.88
C MET A 65 -3.29 -14.67 -5.54
N VAL A 66 -3.52 -14.96 -4.26
CA VAL A 66 -4.69 -15.74 -3.80
C VAL A 66 -5.94 -14.88 -3.58
N VAL A 67 -5.83 -13.55 -3.68
CA VAL A 67 -6.96 -12.63 -3.52
C VAL A 67 -7.78 -12.63 -4.82
N PRO A 68 -9.08 -12.97 -4.78
CA PRO A 68 -9.92 -12.96 -5.98
C PRO A 68 -10.06 -11.54 -6.54
N ASP A 69 -10.12 -11.45 -7.87
CA ASP A 69 -10.28 -10.21 -8.64
C ASP A 69 -9.18 -9.14 -8.41
N ILE A 70 -8.05 -9.50 -7.80
CA ILE A 70 -6.93 -8.58 -7.63
C ILE A 70 -6.27 -8.29 -8.97
N ASN A 71 -6.09 -7.01 -9.27
CA ASN A 71 -5.31 -6.61 -10.43
C ASN A 71 -3.83 -6.53 -10.06
N MET A 72 -3.09 -7.63 -10.27
CA MET A 72 -1.65 -7.67 -10.00
C MET A 72 -0.84 -6.64 -10.80
N SER A 73 -1.33 -6.21 -11.97
CA SER A 73 -0.65 -5.15 -12.74
C SER A 73 -0.71 -3.80 -12.02
N ASP A 74 -1.81 -3.51 -11.34
CA ASP A 74 -1.97 -2.28 -10.56
C ASP A 74 -1.09 -2.33 -9.30
N VAL A 75 -1.04 -3.48 -8.62
CA VAL A 75 -0.15 -3.71 -7.47
C VAL A 75 1.31 -3.50 -7.88
N ILE A 76 1.79 -4.16 -8.94
CA ILE A 76 3.16 -3.99 -9.43
C ILE A 76 3.43 -2.52 -9.82
N SER A 77 2.47 -1.89 -10.50
CA SER A 77 2.57 -0.48 -10.88
C SER A 77 2.73 0.43 -9.66
N GLN A 78 2.03 0.14 -8.56
CA GLN A 78 2.18 0.88 -7.31
C GLN A 78 3.59 0.77 -6.74
N PHE A 79 4.18 -0.44 -6.69
CA PHE A 79 5.57 -0.63 -6.26
C PHE A 79 6.56 0.15 -7.15
N VAL A 80 6.38 0.08 -8.47
CA VAL A 80 7.23 0.84 -9.42
C VAL A 80 7.09 2.34 -9.20
N GLN A 81 5.87 2.85 -8.98
CA GLN A 81 5.63 4.27 -8.72
C GLN A 81 6.28 4.72 -7.41
N ARG A 82 6.14 3.95 -6.33
CA ARG A 82 6.77 4.23 -5.03
C ARG A 82 8.29 4.25 -5.15
N ARG A 83 8.90 3.29 -5.88
CA ARG A 83 10.34 3.27 -6.15
C ARG A 83 10.81 4.53 -6.88
N ARG A 84 10.10 4.93 -7.94
CA ARG A 84 10.43 6.15 -8.70
C ARG A 84 10.32 7.41 -7.84
N ALA A 85 9.26 7.51 -7.04
CA ALA A 85 9.05 8.65 -6.14
C ALA A 85 10.17 8.75 -5.11
N GLU A 86 10.55 7.63 -4.49
CA GLU A 86 11.58 7.62 -3.44
C GLU A 86 12.95 8.04 -3.98
N VAL A 87 13.33 7.56 -5.18
CA VAL A 87 14.58 7.97 -5.84
C VAL A 87 14.64 9.49 -6.06
N VAL A 88 13.53 10.11 -6.43
CA VAL A 88 13.45 11.57 -6.62
C VAL A 88 13.55 12.32 -5.29
N LEU A 89 12.91 11.83 -4.23
CA LEU A 89 12.85 12.50 -2.93
C LEU A 89 14.17 12.43 -2.16
N ARG A 90 14.76 11.23 -2.08
CA ARG A 90 15.93 10.97 -1.25
C ARG A 90 17.24 11.36 -1.95
N GLY A 91 17.28 11.25 -3.28
CA GLY A 91 18.51 11.38 -4.06
C GLY A 91 19.46 10.19 -3.84
N GLY A 92 20.73 10.35 -4.24
CA GLY A 92 21.72 9.26 -4.26
C GLY A 92 22.80 9.32 -3.19
N ARG A 93 22.61 10.06 -2.09
CA ARG A 93 23.60 10.16 -1.02
C ARG A 93 23.38 9.07 0.03
N CYS A 94 24.45 8.45 0.50
CA CYS A 94 24.47 7.64 1.72
C CYS A 94 24.82 8.52 2.92
N TYR A 95 23.96 8.53 3.93
CA TYR A 95 24.10 9.25 5.19
C TYR A 95 24.47 8.29 6.32
N PRO A 96 25.14 8.76 7.39
CA PRO A 96 25.55 7.90 8.50
C PRO A 96 24.41 7.10 9.16
N GLU A 97 23.21 7.68 9.25
CA GLU A 97 22.01 7.10 9.85
C GLU A 97 21.32 6.03 8.99
N ASP A 98 21.75 5.84 7.74
CA ASP A 98 21.09 4.97 6.78
C ASP A 98 21.19 3.49 7.15
N HIS A 99 22.29 3.08 7.79
CA HIS A 99 22.46 1.71 8.27
C HIS A 99 21.43 1.34 9.34
N ASP A 100 21.23 2.22 10.34
CA ASP A 100 20.24 2.00 11.40
C ASP A 100 18.81 2.12 10.84
N SER A 101 18.61 3.01 9.88
CA SER A 101 17.35 3.18 9.17
C SER A 101 16.97 1.91 8.38
N LEU A 102 17.94 1.25 7.72
CA LEU A 102 17.70 0.00 6.99
C LEU A 102 17.19 -1.11 7.92
N ALA A 103 17.85 -1.32 9.07
CA ALA A 103 17.40 -2.33 10.04
C ALA A 103 15.97 -2.06 10.52
N THR A 104 15.62 -0.79 10.73
CA THR A 104 14.27 -0.38 11.12
C THR A 104 13.27 -0.62 9.99
N LEU A 105 13.60 -0.24 8.76
CA LEU A 105 12.76 -0.45 7.57
C LEU A 105 12.52 -1.94 7.31
N ASP A 106 13.53 -2.79 7.44
CA ASP A 106 13.40 -4.24 7.30
C ASP A 106 12.47 -4.83 8.37
N SER A 107 12.56 -4.34 9.60
CA SER A 107 11.67 -4.77 10.70
C SER A 107 10.22 -4.40 10.42
N ILE A 108 9.98 -3.16 9.99
CA ILE A 108 8.65 -2.69 9.55
C ILE A 108 8.15 -3.55 8.41
N TYR A 109 8.96 -3.75 7.37
CA TYR A 109 8.59 -4.53 6.20
C TYR A 109 8.14 -5.96 6.57
N LYS A 110 8.92 -6.65 7.39
CA LYS A 110 8.61 -8.01 7.85
C LYS A 110 7.34 -8.07 8.69
N SER A 111 7.14 -7.07 9.55
CA SER A 111 5.92 -6.95 10.36
C SER A 111 4.69 -6.78 9.46
N GLU A 112 4.74 -5.83 8.51
CA GLU A 112 3.61 -5.56 7.62
C GLU A 112 3.35 -6.69 6.62
N ALA A 113 4.40 -7.38 6.14
CA ALA A 113 4.24 -8.56 5.29
C ALA A 113 3.56 -9.71 6.06
N THR A 114 3.85 -9.83 7.35
CA THR A 114 3.17 -10.77 8.23
C THR A 114 1.70 -10.38 8.44
N SER A 115 1.41 -9.10 8.68
CA SER A 115 0.05 -8.56 8.78
C SER A 115 -0.74 -8.81 7.50
N LEU A 116 -0.14 -8.59 6.33
CA LEU A 116 -0.75 -8.85 5.03
C LEU A 116 -1.11 -10.33 4.88
N LYS A 117 -0.17 -11.23 5.18
CA LYS A 117 -0.42 -12.68 5.11
C LYS A 117 -1.56 -13.12 6.04
N GLN A 118 -1.58 -12.61 7.27
CA GLN A 118 -2.66 -12.89 8.22
C GLN A 118 -4.00 -12.34 7.74
N LEU A 119 -4.01 -11.13 7.18
CA LEU A 119 -5.22 -10.50 6.67
C LEU A 119 -5.80 -11.29 5.49
N VAL A 120 -4.95 -11.66 4.53
CA VAL A 120 -5.35 -12.44 3.36
C VAL A 120 -5.87 -13.81 3.79
N ALA A 121 -5.14 -14.53 4.66
CA ALA A 121 -5.60 -15.82 5.18
C ALA A 121 -6.94 -15.71 5.92
N LYS A 122 -7.15 -14.65 6.70
CA LYS A 122 -8.41 -14.43 7.42
C LYS A 122 -9.59 -14.10 6.51
N LYS A 123 -9.35 -13.38 5.41
CA LYS A 123 -10.41 -12.89 4.50
C LYS A 123 -10.69 -13.83 3.34
N PHE A 124 -9.69 -14.59 2.89
CA PHE A 124 -9.71 -15.36 1.65
C PHE A 124 -9.13 -16.78 1.79
N GLY A 125 -8.64 -17.15 2.98
CA GLY A 125 -8.29 -18.55 3.27
C GLY A 125 -9.55 -19.35 3.52
N ASP A 126 -9.63 -20.53 2.90
CA ASP A 126 -10.71 -21.51 3.08
C ASP A 126 -10.90 -21.95 4.55
#